data_AF-R6RAD5-F1
#
_entry.id   AF-R6RAD5-F1
#
_cell.length_a   1.000
_cell.length_b   1.000
_cell.length_c   1.000
_cell.angle_alpha   90.00
_cell.angle_beta   90.00
_cell.angle_gamma   90.00
#
_symmetry.space_group_name_H-M   'P 1'
#
loop_
_entity.id
_entity.type
_entity.pdbx_description
1 polymer ?
#
loop_
_entity_poly.entity_id
_entity_poly.type
_entity_poly.pdbx_seq_one_letter_code
_entity_poly.pdbx_strand_id
1 'polypeptide(L)'
;MRDVIAGAAAKLDSVGGIIEYAAVGLPAGIGSPMFDGIENRISQAVFGVPAVKGIEFGAGFDVANMYGSNNNDEFCIENGEIRTRTNNHGGILGGITSGMPVVFRVAMKPTPSIARPQKTVDYTTMTEETLGIKGRHDPCIVPRAVPCIESAANLAILSYVI
;
A
#
# COMPACT_ATOMS: atom_id res chain seq x y z
N MET A 1 14.69 -9.84 4.01
CA MET A 1 14.25 -8.65 4.76
C MET A 1 15.10 -8.39 6.02
N ARG A 2 15.23 -9.35 6.95
CA ARG A 2 15.98 -9.15 8.21
C ARG A 2 17.41 -8.63 8.01
N ASP A 3 18.17 -9.23 7.08
CA ASP A 3 19.56 -8.82 6.83
C ASP A 3 19.68 -7.41 6.25
N VAL A 4 18.72 -7.01 5.41
CA VAL A 4 18.65 -5.65 4.84
C VAL A 4 18.41 -4.63 5.95
N ILE A 5 17.49 -4.94 6.89
CA ILE A 5 17.19 -4.08 8.04
C ILE A 5 18.41 -3.99 8.98
N ALA A 6 19.05 -5.13 9.28
CA ALA A 6 20.25 -5.15 10.12
C ALA A 6 21.42 -4.38 9.46
N GLY A 7 21.59 -4.53 8.16
CA GLY A 7 22.59 -3.80 7.38
C GLY A 7 22.35 -2.28 7.34
N ALA A 8 21.09 -1.85 7.20
CA ALA A 8 20.73 -0.43 7.29
C ALA A 8 21.01 0.12 8.69
N ALA A 9 20.62 -0.61 9.74
CA ALA A 9 20.88 -0.23 11.12
C ALA A 9 22.37 -0.10 11.42
N ALA A 10 23.20 -1.05 10.96
CA ALA A 10 24.65 -1.00 11.10
C ALA A 10 25.29 0.21 10.39
N LYS A 11 24.64 0.74 9.35
CA LYS A 11 25.05 1.94 8.60
C LYS A 11 24.43 3.23 9.15
N LEU A 12 23.75 3.17 10.29
CA LEU A 12 23.01 4.30 10.89
C LEU A 12 21.95 4.88 9.93
N ASP A 13 21.38 4.01 9.09
CA ASP A 13 20.44 4.35 8.02
C ASP A 13 19.11 3.60 8.21
N SER A 14 18.15 3.81 7.30
CA SER A 14 16.86 3.13 7.31
C SER A 14 16.44 2.65 5.93
N VAL A 15 15.48 1.73 5.90
CA VAL A 15 14.92 1.16 4.67
C VAL A 15 13.39 1.13 4.71
N GLY A 16 12.79 1.35 3.54
CA GLY A 16 11.36 1.23 3.32
C GLY A 16 10.97 -0.19 2.91
N GLY A 17 9.84 -0.32 2.23
CA GLY A 17 9.39 -1.60 1.67
C GLY A 17 7.98 -1.52 1.11
N ILE A 18 7.48 -2.69 0.69
CA ILE A 18 6.14 -2.84 0.14
C ILE A 18 5.35 -3.78 1.07
N ILE A 19 4.12 -3.40 1.40
CA ILE A 19 3.15 -4.23 2.10
C ILE A 19 2.10 -4.67 1.10
N GLU A 20 1.86 -5.97 0.96
CA GLU A 20 0.70 -6.49 0.24
C GLU A 20 -0.43 -6.75 1.23
N TYR A 21 -1.64 -6.37 0.84
CA TYR A 21 -2.87 -6.62 1.56
C TYR A 21 -3.83 -7.41 0.66
N ALA A 22 -4.55 -8.35 1.25
CA ALA A 22 -5.60 -9.09 0.59
C ALA A 22 -6.84 -9.22 1.49
N ALA A 23 -8.00 -8.75 1.01
CA ALA A 23 -9.28 -9.05 1.62
C ALA A 23 -9.97 -10.17 0.84
N VAL A 24 -10.31 -11.25 1.54
CA VAL A 24 -10.93 -12.45 0.96
C VAL A 24 -12.37 -12.61 1.45
N GLY A 25 -13.22 -13.22 0.64
CA GLY A 25 -14.62 -13.48 1.01
C GLY A 25 -15.55 -12.27 0.91
N LEU A 26 -15.12 -11.16 0.31
CA LEU A 26 -16.04 -10.07 -0.02
C LEU A 26 -16.98 -10.52 -1.15
N PRO A 27 -18.30 -10.28 -1.03
CA PRO A 27 -19.22 -10.52 -2.12
C PRO A 27 -18.97 -9.54 -3.26
N ALA A 28 -19.34 -9.92 -4.48
CA ALA A 28 -19.37 -9.00 -5.60
C ALA A 28 -20.44 -7.91 -5.40
N GLY A 29 -20.23 -6.72 -5.98
CA GLY A 29 -21.22 -5.65 -6.00
C GLY A 29 -21.08 -4.59 -4.91
N ILE A 30 -20.09 -4.68 -4.02
CA ILE A 30 -19.76 -3.63 -3.05
C ILE A 30 -18.93 -2.53 -3.73
N GLY A 31 -19.34 -1.27 -3.60
CA GLY A 31 -18.62 -0.10 -4.10
C GLY A 31 -19.52 0.81 -4.93
N SER A 32 -18.91 1.77 -5.63
CA SER A 32 -19.61 2.70 -6.53
C SER A 32 -18.70 3.06 -7.72
N PRO A 33 -19.25 3.51 -8.86
CA PRO A 33 -18.44 3.97 -9.97
C PRO A 33 -17.65 5.26 -9.67
N MET A 34 -16.66 5.53 -10.53
CA MET A 34 -15.94 6.82 -10.64
C MET A 34 -15.23 7.24 -9.36
N PHE A 35 -15.72 8.27 -8.64
CA PHE A 35 -15.03 8.90 -7.51
C PHE A 35 -15.36 8.30 -6.15
N ASP A 36 -16.41 7.47 -6.08
CA ASP A 36 -16.82 6.82 -4.84
C ASP A 36 -16.61 5.30 -4.91
N GLY A 37 -15.65 4.85 -5.71
CA GLY A 37 -15.24 3.45 -5.77
C GLY A 37 -14.53 2.98 -4.51
N ILE A 38 -14.61 1.67 -4.27
CA ILE A 38 -14.01 1.06 -3.10
C ILE A 38 -12.48 1.23 -3.09
N GLU A 39 -11.83 1.14 -4.24
CA GLU A 39 -10.40 1.45 -4.41
C GLU A 39 -10.05 2.90 -4.08
N ASN A 40 -10.96 3.86 -4.30
CA ASN A 40 -10.72 5.25 -3.96
C ASN A 40 -10.75 5.47 -2.45
N ARG A 41 -11.73 4.90 -1.75
CA ARG A 41 -11.82 5.01 -0.28
C ARG A 41 -10.69 4.26 0.40
N ILE A 42 -10.35 3.06 -0.08
CA ILE A 42 -9.17 2.32 0.40
C ILE A 42 -7.93 3.17 0.18
N SER A 43 -7.73 3.71 -1.02
CA SER A 43 -6.59 4.57 -1.32
C SER A 43 -6.53 5.78 -0.40
N GLN A 44 -7.65 6.48 -0.20
CA GLN A 44 -7.70 7.65 0.68
C GLN A 44 -7.31 7.30 2.12
N ALA A 45 -7.89 6.23 2.67
CA ALA A 45 -7.61 5.80 4.04
C ALA A 45 -6.16 5.32 4.21
N VAL A 46 -5.69 4.48 3.28
CA VAL A 46 -4.34 3.92 3.28
C VAL A 46 -3.29 5.00 3.08
N PHE A 47 -3.49 5.93 2.15
CA PHE A 47 -2.54 7.02 1.90
C PHE A 47 -2.48 8.02 3.07
N GLY A 48 -3.49 8.03 3.94
CA GLY A 48 -3.49 8.75 5.21
C GLY A 48 -2.55 8.13 6.26
N VAL A 49 -2.16 6.87 6.12
CA VAL A 49 -1.18 6.22 7.02
C VAL A 49 0.20 6.87 6.82
N PRO A 50 0.88 7.33 7.89
CA PRO A 50 2.18 7.97 7.77
C PRO A 50 3.20 7.11 7.02
N ALA A 51 4.04 7.78 6.22
CA ALA A 51 5.08 7.19 5.38
C ALA A 51 4.63 6.39 4.15
N VAL A 52 3.33 6.25 3.89
CA VAL A 52 2.84 5.78 2.59
C VAL A 52 3.21 6.77 1.49
N LYS A 53 3.64 6.26 0.34
CA LYS A 53 3.99 7.04 -0.87
C LYS A 53 3.43 6.48 -2.18
N GLY A 54 2.83 5.31 -2.15
CA GLY A 54 2.18 4.72 -3.32
C GLY A 54 1.23 3.62 -2.90
N ILE A 55 0.19 3.43 -3.69
CA ILE A 55 -0.73 2.29 -3.60
C ILE A 55 -1.04 1.82 -5.02
N GLU A 56 -1.11 0.52 -5.22
CA GLU A 56 -1.41 -0.11 -6.51
C GLU A 56 -2.29 -1.34 -6.30
N PHE A 57 -3.28 -1.57 -7.17
CA PHE A 57 -4.26 -2.67 -7.04
C PHE A 57 -3.99 -3.76 -8.09
N GLY A 58 -4.14 -5.03 -7.69
CA GLY A 58 -3.93 -6.18 -8.56
C GLY A 58 -2.53 -6.18 -9.20
N ALA A 59 -2.49 -6.23 -10.53
CA ALA A 59 -1.26 -6.13 -11.31
C ALA A 59 -0.54 -4.77 -11.12
N GLY A 60 -1.24 -3.76 -10.60
CA GLY A 60 -0.65 -2.52 -10.14
C GLY A 60 -0.02 -1.71 -11.26
N PHE A 61 1.19 -1.19 -11.07
CA PHE A 61 1.88 -0.43 -12.11
C PHE A 61 2.30 -1.28 -13.31
N ASP A 62 2.34 -2.61 -13.20
CA ASP A 62 2.71 -3.50 -14.31
C ASP A 62 1.67 -3.49 -15.44
N VAL A 63 0.43 -3.05 -15.18
CA VAL A 63 -0.62 -2.91 -16.22
C VAL A 63 -0.18 -1.99 -17.36
N ALA A 64 0.70 -1.01 -17.09
CA ALA A 64 1.24 -0.11 -18.10
C ALA A 64 2.09 -0.84 -19.15
N ASN A 65 2.57 -2.05 -18.84
CA ASN A 65 3.40 -2.88 -19.72
C ASN A 65 2.62 -4.04 -20.35
N MET A 66 1.30 -4.09 -20.19
CA MET A 66 0.46 -5.21 -20.66
C MET A 66 -0.38 -4.83 -21.89
N TYR A 67 -0.57 -5.78 -22.79
CA TYR A 67 -1.68 -5.71 -23.75
C TYR A 67 -3.00 -5.99 -23.03
N GLY A 68 -4.09 -5.36 -23.47
CA GLY A 68 -5.43 -5.57 -22.89
C GLY A 68 -5.86 -7.05 -22.86
N SER A 69 -5.49 -7.84 -23.87
CA SER A 69 -5.74 -9.28 -23.90
C SER A 69 -5.10 -10.05 -22.74
N ASN A 70 -4.00 -9.54 -22.19
CA ASN A 70 -3.26 -10.16 -21.10
C ASN A 70 -3.66 -9.57 -19.75
N ASN A 71 -4.14 -8.32 -19.72
CA ASN A 71 -4.59 -7.67 -18.51
C ASN A 71 -6.02 -8.05 -18.14
N ASN A 72 -6.90 -8.25 -19.12
CA ASN A 72 -8.27 -8.67 -18.87
C ASN A 72 -8.32 -10.00 -18.11
N ASP A 73 -9.14 -10.04 -17.06
CA ASP A 73 -9.38 -11.27 -16.33
C ASP A 73 -10.58 -12.00 -16.92
N GLU A 74 -10.33 -13.13 -17.58
CA GLU A 74 -11.39 -13.94 -18.18
C GLU A 74 -12.32 -14.51 -17.10
N PHE A 75 -13.62 -14.31 -17.28
CA PHE A 75 -14.62 -14.91 -16.42
C PHE A 75 -14.77 -16.41 -16.67
N CYS A 76 -14.97 -17.17 -15.61
CA CYS A 76 -15.23 -18.61 -15.64
C CYS A 76 -16.28 -18.98 -14.59
N ILE A 77 -16.78 -20.22 -14.68
CA ILE A 77 -17.62 -20.83 -13.64
C ILE A 77 -16.76 -21.87 -12.94
N GLU A 78 -16.61 -21.73 -11.63
CA GLU A 78 -15.89 -22.67 -10.77
C GLU A 78 -16.78 -23.00 -9.57
N ASN A 79 -17.03 -24.29 -9.33
CA ASN A 79 -17.90 -24.77 -8.24
C ASN A 79 -19.30 -24.13 -8.21
N GLY A 80 -19.83 -23.74 -9.38
CA GLY A 80 -21.15 -23.10 -9.51
C GLY A 80 -21.14 -21.59 -9.25
N GLU A 81 -19.98 -20.99 -9.01
CA GLU A 81 -19.82 -19.54 -8.80
C GLU A 81 -19.12 -18.87 -9.99
N ILE A 82 -19.47 -17.62 -10.27
CA ILE A 82 -18.76 -16.80 -11.25
C ILE A 82 -17.44 -16.35 -10.62
N ARG A 83 -16.33 -16.67 -11.27
CA ARG A 83 -14.96 -16.32 -10.88
C ARG A 83 -14.21 -15.74 -12.07
N THR A 84 -12.96 -15.34 -11.87
CA THR A 84 -12.02 -15.03 -12.96
C THR A 84 -10.79 -15.93 -12.92
N ARG A 85 -10.22 -16.23 -14.08
CA ARG A 85 -9.03 -17.10 -14.21
C ARG A 85 -7.76 -16.49 -13.62
N THR A 86 -7.69 -15.17 -13.65
CA THR A 86 -6.61 -14.34 -13.10
C THR A 86 -7.23 -13.23 -12.25
N ASN A 87 -6.41 -12.45 -11.54
CA ASN A 87 -6.88 -11.34 -10.72
C ASN A 87 -6.03 -10.07 -10.94
N ASN A 88 -5.78 -9.74 -12.19
CA ASN A 88 -5.04 -8.53 -12.58
C ASN A 88 -5.78 -7.25 -12.16
N HIS A 89 -7.11 -7.26 -12.15
CA HIS A 89 -7.96 -6.18 -11.64
C HIS A 89 -7.97 -6.09 -10.11
N GLY A 90 -7.35 -7.03 -9.39
CA GLY A 90 -7.18 -6.95 -7.94
C GLY A 90 -8.49 -6.96 -7.15
N GLY A 91 -9.51 -7.69 -7.62
CA GLY A 91 -10.81 -7.81 -6.97
C GLY A 91 -11.78 -6.65 -7.16
N ILE A 92 -11.40 -5.61 -7.91
CA ILE A 92 -12.22 -4.43 -8.18
C ILE A 92 -12.32 -4.17 -9.70
N LEU A 93 -13.53 -3.93 -10.20
CA LEU A 93 -13.81 -3.53 -11.58
C LEU A 93 -14.71 -2.29 -11.57
N GLY A 94 -14.21 -1.19 -12.12
CA GLY A 94 -14.96 0.07 -12.18
C GLY A 94 -15.36 0.61 -10.81
N GLY A 95 -14.51 0.44 -9.79
CA GLY A 95 -14.79 0.85 -8.41
C GLY A 95 -15.70 -0.09 -7.60
N ILE A 96 -16.08 -1.25 -8.17
CA ILE A 96 -16.99 -2.23 -7.56
C ILE A 96 -16.27 -3.58 -7.42
N THR A 97 -16.45 -4.23 -6.28
CA THR A 97 -15.89 -5.58 -6.02
C THR A 97 -16.42 -6.63 -6.99
N SER A 98 -15.53 -7.49 -7.48
CA SER A 98 -15.85 -8.55 -8.44
C SER A 98 -16.19 -9.91 -7.80
N GLY A 99 -16.01 -10.03 -6.47
CA GLY A 99 -16.08 -11.30 -5.74
C GLY A 99 -14.75 -12.07 -5.71
N MET A 100 -13.74 -11.59 -6.44
CA MET A 100 -12.34 -12.03 -6.29
C MET A 100 -11.69 -11.31 -5.09
N PRO A 101 -10.57 -11.83 -4.56
CA PRO A 101 -9.83 -11.15 -3.49
C PRO A 101 -9.47 -9.72 -3.88
N VAL A 102 -9.78 -8.77 -3.00
CA VAL A 102 -9.31 -7.39 -3.16
C VAL A 102 -7.84 -7.34 -2.76
N VAL A 103 -6.95 -7.11 -3.73
CA VAL A 103 -5.50 -7.15 -3.52
C VAL A 103 -4.88 -5.82 -3.88
N PHE A 104 -4.07 -5.27 -2.99
CA PHE A 104 -3.27 -4.08 -3.27
C PHE A 104 -1.92 -4.11 -2.55
N ARG A 105 -0.97 -3.35 -3.09
CA ARG A 105 0.37 -3.16 -2.55
C ARG A 105 0.57 -1.70 -2.15
N VAL A 106 1.27 -1.46 -1.05
CA VAL A 106 1.54 -0.14 -0.48
C VAL A 106 3.03 0.10 -0.35
N ALA A 107 3.52 1.17 -0.97
CA ALA A 107 4.89 1.60 -0.87
C ALA A 107 5.10 2.47 0.39
N MET A 108 5.94 1.99 1.30
CA MET A 108 6.34 2.67 2.53
C MET A 108 7.74 3.25 2.38
N LYS A 109 7.89 4.57 2.56
CA LYS A 109 9.22 5.20 2.53
C LYS A 109 10.06 4.81 3.77
N PRO A 110 11.41 4.88 3.68
CA PRO A 110 12.28 4.73 4.84
C PRO A 110 11.98 5.75 5.96
N THR A 111 12.28 5.39 7.21
CA THR A 111 12.20 6.29 8.37
C THR A 111 13.13 7.49 8.17
N PRO A 112 12.63 8.74 8.13
CA PRO A 112 13.48 9.90 7.86
C PRO A 112 14.44 10.23 9.02
N SER A 113 14.06 9.85 10.25
CA SER A 113 14.83 10.08 11.46
C SER A 113 15.94 9.04 11.62
N ILE A 114 17.07 9.24 10.93
CA ILE A 114 18.25 8.36 10.99
C ILE A 114 19.39 9.02 11.76
N ALA A 115 20.28 8.20 12.33
CA ALA A 115 21.42 8.68 13.12
C ALA A 115 22.58 9.19 12.26
N ARG A 116 22.57 8.92 10.96
CA ARG A 116 23.51 9.50 10.00
C ARG A 116 23.33 11.03 9.92
N PRO A 117 24.41 11.84 9.99
CA PRO A 117 24.33 13.29 9.85
C PRO A 117 23.70 13.68 8.51
N GLN A 118 22.76 14.63 8.54
CA GLN A 118 22.07 15.16 7.38
C GLN A 118 22.14 16.69 7.36
N LYS A 119 22.24 17.26 6.17
CA LYS A 119 22.14 18.72 6.00
C LYS A 119 20.70 19.15 6.21
N THR A 120 20.51 20.25 6.93
CA THR A 120 19.22 20.88 7.16
C THR A 120 19.41 22.40 7.29
N VAL A 121 18.37 23.11 7.68
CA VAL A 121 18.42 24.54 7.98
C VAL A 121 17.85 24.79 9.37
N ASP A 122 18.45 25.73 10.10
CA ASP A 122 17.79 26.35 11.24
C ASP A 122 16.96 27.53 10.71
N TYR A 123 15.63 27.39 10.80
CA TYR A 123 14.69 28.41 10.31
C TYR A 123 14.63 29.66 11.22
N THR A 124 15.20 29.60 12.42
CA THR A 124 15.28 30.75 13.34
C THR A 124 16.46 31.65 12.99
N THR A 125 17.64 31.05 12.77
CA THR A 125 18.86 31.78 12.41
C THR A 125 19.03 31.97 10.90
N MET A 126 18.22 31.28 10.09
CA MET A 126 18.30 31.26 8.62
C MET A 126 19.68 30.79 8.10
N THR A 127 20.23 29.74 8.72
CA THR A 127 21.54 29.18 8.37
C THR A 127 21.47 27.68 8.03
N GLU A 128 22.43 27.20 7.23
CA GLU A 128 22.61 25.77 6.99
C GLU A 128 23.24 25.10 8.22
N GLU A 129 22.68 23.96 8.64
CA GLU A 129 23.19 23.18 9.76
C GLU A 129 23.30 21.69 9.41
N THR A 130 24.06 20.96 10.22
CA THR A 130 24.11 19.49 10.17
C THR A 130 23.33 18.92 11.34
N LEU A 131 22.22 18.24 11.04
CA LEU A 131 21.39 17.56 12.01
C LEU A 131 21.87 16.12 12.22
N GLY A 132 22.20 15.79 13.45
CA GLY A 132 22.41 14.41 13.91
C GLY A 132 21.31 14.03 14.89
N ILE A 133 20.38 13.16 14.47
CA ILE A 133 19.27 12.74 15.32
C ILE A 133 19.79 11.67 16.30
N LYS A 134 19.59 11.93 17.60
CA LYS A 134 19.95 11.00 18.69
C LYS A 134 18.74 10.17 19.11
N GLY A 135 18.98 9.00 19.71
CA GLY A 135 17.95 8.13 20.27
C GLY A 135 17.68 6.87 19.46
N ARG A 136 16.69 6.09 19.90
CA ARG A 136 16.29 4.82 19.28
C ARG A 136 15.26 5.10 18.19
N HIS A 137 15.64 4.88 16.94
CA HIS A 137 14.75 4.99 15.78
C HIS A 137 14.64 3.64 15.09
N ASP A 138 13.48 3.37 14.50
CA ASP A 138 13.24 2.12 13.78
C ASP A 138 13.98 2.16 12.42
N PRO A 139 14.92 1.25 12.16
CA PRO A 139 15.60 1.16 10.85
C PRO A 139 14.67 0.69 9.74
N CYS A 140 13.49 0.17 10.08
CA CYS A 140 12.42 -0.16 9.15
C CYS A 140 11.08 -0.21 9.90
N ILE A 141 10.13 0.62 9.48
CA ILE A 141 8.78 0.69 10.07
C ILE A 141 7.77 -0.27 9.41
N VAL A 142 8.13 -0.89 8.28
CA VAL A 142 7.22 -1.70 7.45
C VAL A 142 6.49 -2.78 8.26
N PRO A 143 7.15 -3.61 9.10
CA PRO A 143 6.43 -4.63 9.88
C PRO A 143 5.43 -4.05 10.88
N ARG A 144 5.68 -2.83 11.38
CA ARG A 144 4.78 -2.13 12.31
C ARG A 144 3.62 -1.45 11.59
N ALA A 145 3.79 -1.10 10.32
CA ALA A 145 2.76 -0.47 9.52
C ALA A 145 1.70 -1.47 9.03
N VAL A 146 2.00 -2.78 8.98
CA VAL A 146 1.05 -3.83 8.58
C VAL A 146 -0.32 -3.70 9.26
N PRO A 147 -0.43 -3.69 10.61
CA PRO A 147 -1.73 -3.54 11.27
C PRO A 147 -2.40 -2.20 10.97
N CYS A 148 -1.64 -1.13 10.70
CA CYS A 148 -2.21 0.17 10.33
C CYS A 148 -2.83 0.14 8.94
N ILE A 149 -2.15 -0.47 7.96
CA ILE A 149 -2.64 -0.64 6.60
C ILE A 149 -3.89 -1.53 6.60
N GLU A 150 -3.84 -2.65 7.31
CA GLU A 150 -4.97 -3.56 7.48
C GLU A 150 -6.18 -2.84 8.09
N SER A 151 -5.97 -2.10 9.19
CA SER A 151 -7.06 -1.36 9.84
C SER A 151 -7.66 -0.29 8.93
N ALA A 152 -6.82 0.48 8.23
CA ALA A 152 -7.28 1.53 7.33
C ALA A 152 -8.12 0.97 6.17
N ALA A 153 -7.66 -0.13 5.57
CA ALA A 153 -8.37 -0.81 4.49
C ALA A 153 -9.70 -1.41 4.97
N ASN A 154 -9.70 -2.08 6.12
CA ASN A 154 -10.90 -2.66 6.70
C ASN A 154 -11.97 -1.59 7.03
N LEU A 155 -11.56 -0.45 7.58
CA LEU A 155 -12.49 0.66 7.84
C LEU A 155 -13.08 1.24 6.54
N ALA A 156 -12.28 1.36 5.48
CA ALA A 156 -12.75 1.83 4.19
C ALA A 156 -13.70 0.83 3.50
N ILE A 157 -13.44 -0.47 3.63
CA ILE A 157 -14.34 -1.51 3.12
C ILE A 157 -15.65 -1.49 3.92
N LEU A 158 -15.57 -1.43 5.25
CA LEU A 158 -16.73 -1.45 6.14
C LEU A 158 -17.70 -0.30 5.85
N SER A 159 -17.20 0.87 5.44
CA SER A 159 -18.05 2.02 5.13
C SER A 159 -18.98 1.84 3.92
N TYR A 160 -18.86 0.75 3.16
CA TYR A 160 -19.81 0.39 2.09
C TYR A 160 -20.79 -0.72 2.49
N VAL A 161 -20.58 -1.35 3.64
CA VAL A 161 -21.36 -2.53 4.08
C VAL A 161 -22.40 -2.14 5.14
N ILE A 162 -22.21 -1.00 5.80
CA ILE A 162 -23.10 -0.43 6.83
C ILE A 162 -23.71 0.86 6.30
#